data_AF-A0A9C9JQ84-F1
#
_entry.id   AF-A0A9C9JQ84-F1
#
_cell.length_a   1.000
_cell.length_b   1.000
_cell.length_c   1.000
_cell.angle_alpha   90.00
_cell.angle_beta   90.00
_cell.angle_gamma   90.00
#
_symmetry.space_group_name_H-M   'P 1'
#
loop_
_entity.id
_entity.type
_entity.pdbx_description
1 polymer ?
#
loop_
_entity_poly.entity_id
_entity_poly.type
_entity_poly.pdbx_seq_one_letter_code
_entity_poly.pdbx_strand_id
1 'polypeptide(L)'
;VRWVAEHGKLPVPNFAAGGIATPADASLMMQLGAESVFVGSGIFKSEDPGPRAEAIVQAVLHYDDPKKLAEISTGLGIAMSGLDIATMPDEERMATRGW
;
A
#
# COMPACT_ATOMS: atom_id res chain seq x y z
N VAL A 1 21.39 -13.00 10.51
CA VAL A 1 20.28 -13.79 11.09
C VAL A 1 20.13 -13.58 12.60
N ARG A 2 21.20 -13.61 13.41
CA ARG A 2 21.14 -13.42 14.88
C ARG A 2 20.28 -12.23 15.34
N TRP A 3 20.50 -11.03 14.81
CA TRP A 3 19.72 -9.84 15.16
C TRP A 3 18.21 -10.02 14.90
N VAL A 4 17.85 -10.49 13.70
CA VAL A 4 16.45 -10.72 13.31
C VAL A 4 15.79 -11.77 14.21
N ALA A 5 16.51 -12.86 14.52
CA ALA A 5 16.02 -13.91 15.42
C ALA A 5 15.81 -13.40 16.86
N GLU A 6 16.68 -12.53 17.35
CA GLU A 6 16.58 -11.94 18.69
C GLU A 6 15.47 -10.86 18.77
N HIS A 7 15.21 -10.11 17.70
CA HIS A 7 14.35 -8.92 17.73
C HIS A 7 13.01 -9.08 17.00
N GLY A 8 12.81 -10.18 16.24
CA GLY A 8 11.55 -10.48 15.56
C GLY A 8 11.18 -9.55 14.40
N LYS A 9 12.10 -8.70 13.94
CA LYS A 9 11.88 -7.76 12.81
C LYS A 9 13.14 -7.53 11.99
N LEU A 10 13.08 -6.65 10.99
CA LEU A 10 14.24 -6.23 10.21
C LEU A 10 15.02 -5.12 10.95
N PRO A 11 16.36 -5.04 10.80
CA PRO A 11 17.17 -3.97 11.38
C PRO A 11 17.04 -2.62 10.64
N VAL A 12 16.11 -2.54 9.70
CA VAL A 12 15.83 -1.39 8.83
C VAL A 12 14.32 -1.20 8.73
N PRO A 13 13.84 0.01 8.42
CA PRO A 13 12.42 0.24 8.24
C PRO A 13 11.82 -0.63 7.13
N ASN A 14 10.69 -1.27 7.39
CA ASN A 14 9.98 -2.14 6.45
C ASN A 14 8.75 -1.43 5.87
N PHE A 15 8.87 -0.95 4.64
CA PHE A 15 7.81 -0.20 3.97
C PHE A 15 7.08 -1.11 2.98
N ALA A 16 5.76 -0.98 2.89
CA ALA A 16 5.00 -1.58 1.81
C ALA A 16 4.98 -0.65 0.58
N ALA A 17 5.19 -1.19 -0.61
CA ALA A 17 5.24 -0.39 -1.84
C ALA A 17 4.70 -1.19 -3.04
N GLY A 18 4.07 -0.48 -3.96
CA GLY A 18 3.50 -1.04 -5.19
C GLY A 18 2.06 -1.52 -5.01
N GLY A 19 1.19 -1.18 -5.97
CA GLY A 19 -0.20 -1.64 -6.01
C GLY A 19 -1.18 -0.97 -5.02
N ILE A 20 -0.71 -0.12 -4.11
CA ILE A 20 -1.58 0.61 -3.17
C ILE A 20 -2.37 1.69 -3.93
N ALA A 21 -3.68 1.52 -4.06
CA ALA A 21 -4.55 2.41 -4.84
C ALA A 21 -5.69 3.02 -4.01
N THR A 22 -5.99 2.45 -2.84
CA THR A 22 -7.09 2.84 -1.98
C THR A 22 -6.66 2.98 -0.51
N PRO A 23 -7.44 3.70 0.32
CA PRO A 23 -7.28 3.71 1.78
C PRO A 23 -7.26 2.31 2.41
N ALA A 24 -8.08 1.39 1.89
CA ALA A 24 -8.17 0.02 2.37
C ALA A 24 -6.86 -0.75 2.14
N ASP A 25 -6.22 -0.58 0.98
CA ASP A 25 -4.93 -1.20 0.69
C ASP A 25 -3.85 -0.70 1.66
N ALA A 26 -3.81 0.61 1.91
CA ALA A 26 -2.87 1.21 2.83
C ALA A 26 -3.07 0.68 4.26
N SER A 27 -4.32 0.65 4.75
CA SER A 27 -4.65 0.09 6.06
C SER A 27 -4.27 -1.39 6.17
N LEU A 28 -4.55 -2.18 5.13
CA LEU A 28 -4.18 -3.60 5.10
C LEU A 28 -2.68 -3.78 5.27
N MET A 29 -1.85 -2.98 4.59
CA MET A 29 -0.39 -3.07 4.73
C MET A 29 0.09 -2.75 6.13
N MET A 30 -0.48 -1.74 6.79
CA MET A 30 -0.17 -1.42 8.18
C MET A 30 -0.57 -2.58 9.12
N GLN A 31 -1.76 -3.17 8.92
CA GLN A 31 -2.23 -4.33 9.70
C GLN A 31 -1.36 -5.58 9.51
N LEU A 32 -0.75 -5.76 8.32
CA LEU A 32 0.21 -6.83 8.05
C LEU A 32 1.63 -6.55 8.61
N GLY A 33 1.83 -5.44 9.32
CA GLY A 33 3.08 -5.12 10.00
C GLY A 33 4.06 -4.27 9.18
N ALA A 34 3.61 -3.61 8.12
CA ALA A 34 4.40 -2.54 7.51
C ALA A 34 4.55 -1.36 8.47
N GLU A 35 5.74 -0.76 8.49
CA GLU A 35 6.01 0.43 9.32
C GLU A 35 5.61 1.73 8.60
N SER A 36 5.44 1.68 7.27
CA SER A 36 4.92 2.76 6.44
C SER A 36 4.54 2.24 5.05
N VAL A 37 3.92 3.09 4.22
CA VAL A 37 3.56 2.79 2.83
C VAL A 37 4.15 3.81 1.86
N PHE A 38 4.47 3.35 0.65
CA PHE A 38 4.87 4.20 -0.46
C PHE A 38 3.83 4.15 -1.59
N VAL A 39 3.28 5.30 -1.94
CA VAL A 39 2.21 5.42 -2.95
C VAL A 39 2.59 6.44 -4.01
N GLY A 40 2.66 5.99 -5.26
CA GLY A 40 2.88 6.84 -6.43
C GLY A 40 1.64 6.87 -7.32
N SER A 41 1.54 5.89 -8.22
CA SER A 41 0.49 5.83 -9.23
C SER A 41 -0.93 5.71 -8.65
N GLY A 42 -1.09 5.10 -7.49
CA GLY A 42 -2.38 5.02 -6.80
C GLY A 42 -3.01 6.38 -6.47
N ILE A 43 -2.18 7.42 -6.29
CA ILE A 43 -2.62 8.80 -6.10
C ILE A 43 -2.70 9.50 -7.46
N PHE A 44 -1.59 9.58 -8.19
CA PHE A 44 -1.50 10.46 -9.36
C PHE A 44 -2.19 9.94 -10.63
N LYS A 45 -2.57 8.65 -10.69
CA LYS A 45 -3.40 8.09 -11.77
C LYS A 45 -4.85 7.85 -11.34
N SER A 46 -5.28 8.43 -10.21
CA SER A 46 -6.69 8.43 -9.82
C SER A 46 -7.45 9.59 -10.46
N GLU A 47 -8.78 9.54 -10.37
CA GLU A 47 -9.64 10.62 -10.87
C GLU A 47 -9.40 11.95 -10.16
N ASP A 48 -9.26 11.94 -8.83
CA ASP A 48 -8.97 13.12 -8.01
C ASP A 48 -7.81 12.86 -7.02
N PRO A 49 -6.57 13.24 -7.37
CA PRO A 49 -5.39 12.95 -6.57
C PRO A 49 -5.36 13.61 -5.18
N GLY A 50 -5.94 14.80 -5.02
CA GLY A 50 -5.84 15.57 -3.77
C GLY A 50 -6.52 14.88 -2.59
N PRO A 51 -7.85 14.68 -2.65
CA PRO A 51 -8.60 13.95 -1.63
C PRO A 51 -8.09 12.52 -1.43
N ARG A 52 -7.62 11.87 -2.49
CA ARG A 52 -7.06 10.52 -2.38
C ARG A 52 -5.76 10.47 -1.59
N ALA A 53 -4.86 11.42 -1.83
CA ALA A 53 -3.62 11.52 -1.07
C ALA A 53 -3.92 11.73 0.42
N GLU A 54 -4.84 12.65 0.74
CA GLU A 54 -5.27 12.90 2.12
C GLU A 54 -5.89 11.64 2.75
N ALA A 55 -6.79 10.96 2.03
CA ALA A 55 -7.43 9.74 2.52
C ALA A 55 -6.42 8.61 2.77
N ILE A 56 -5.41 8.45 1.92
CA ILE A 56 -4.34 7.46 2.14
C ILE A 56 -3.51 7.80 3.39
N VAL A 57 -3.16 9.07 3.59
CA VAL A 57 -2.44 9.50 4.81
C VAL A 57 -3.29 9.24 6.06
N GLN A 58 -4.57 9.58 6.03
CA GLN A 58 -5.51 9.30 7.13
C GLN A 58 -5.67 7.81 7.38
N ALA A 59 -5.67 6.98 6.33
CA ALA A 59 -5.78 5.53 6.45
C ALA A 59 -4.56 4.90 7.13
N VAL A 60 -3.36 5.42 6.86
CA VAL A 60 -2.13 4.98 7.53
C VAL A 60 -2.14 5.40 9.00
N LEU A 61 -2.65 6.59 9.32
CA LEU A 61 -2.73 7.09 10.69
C LEU A 61 -3.77 6.34 11.54
N HIS A 62 -4.89 5.96 10.94
CA HIS A 62 -6.06 5.36 11.60
C HIS A 62 -6.33 3.92 11.11
N TYR A 63 -5.28 3.17 10.79
CA TYR A 63 -5.39 1.88 10.10
C TYR A 63 -6.15 0.82 10.90
N ASP A 64 -6.31 1.00 12.22
CA ASP A 64 -7.02 0.10 13.14
C ASP A 64 -8.42 0.60 13.55
N ASP A 65 -8.91 1.71 12.97
CA ASP A 65 -10.26 2.23 13.18
C ASP A 65 -11.15 1.97 11.94
N PRO A 66 -11.97 0.90 11.95
CA PRO A 66 -12.83 0.58 10.82
C PRO A 66 -13.84 1.67 10.48
N LYS A 67 -14.29 2.47 11.47
CA LYS A 67 -15.25 3.54 11.24
C LYS A 67 -14.58 4.69 10.51
N LYS A 68 -13.38 5.09 10.95
CA LYS A 68 -12.62 6.14 10.27
C LYS A 68 -12.23 5.72 8.87
N LEU A 69 -11.80 4.47 8.68
CA LEU A 69 -11.49 3.92 7.36
C LEU A 69 -12.70 3.95 6.42
N ALA A 70 -13.89 3.58 6.91
CA ALA A 70 -15.11 3.66 6.12
C ALA A 70 -15.43 5.12 5.72
N GLU A 71 -15.32 6.06 6.65
CA GLU A 71 -15.55 7.51 6.42
C GLU A 71 -14.62 8.06 5.33
N ILE A 72 -13.30 7.90 5.49
CA ILE A 72 -12.31 8.47 4.57
C ILE A 72 -12.27 7.79 3.21
N SER A 73 -12.88 6.60 3.07
CA SER A 73 -12.97 5.88 1.80
C SER A 73 -14.14 6.36 0.91
N THR A 74 -14.98 7.27 1.40
CA THR A 74 -16.13 7.79 0.65
C THR A 74 -15.75 8.95 -0.27
N GLY A 75 -16.45 9.08 -1.40
CA GLY A 75 -16.34 10.26 -2.26
C GLY A 75 -15.01 10.43 -3.00
N LEU A 76 -14.14 9.42 -3.06
CA LEU A 76 -12.79 9.53 -3.64
C LEU A 76 -12.72 9.36 -5.17
N GLY A 77 -13.86 9.13 -5.83
CA GLY A 77 -13.91 8.83 -7.27
C GLY A 77 -13.21 7.53 -7.66
N ILE A 78 -12.92 7.39 -8.96
CA ILE A 78 -12.35 6.17 -9.54
C ILE A 78 -10.86 6.04 -9.17
N ALA A 79 -10.50 4.84 -8.73
CA ALA A 79 -9.12 4.47 -8.44
C ALA A 79 -8.30 4.21 -9.70
N MET A 80 -6.97 4.17 -9.54
CA MET A 80 -6.10 3.67 -10.59
C MET A 80 -6.54 2.27 -11.03
N SER A 81 -6.70 2.07 -12.34
CA SER A 81 -6.97 0.74 -12.89
C SER A 81 -5.74 -0.17 -12.72
N GLY A 82 -5.97 -1.38 -12.23
CA GLY A 82 -4.94 -2.42 -12.17
C GLY A 82 -4.70 -3.07 -13.54
N LEU A 83 -3.54 -3.71 -13.67
CA LEU A 83 -3.24 -4.68 -14.72
C LEU A 83 -3.19 -6.07 -14.09
N ASP A 84 -3.79 -7.06 -14.73
CA ASP A 84 -3.74 -8.44 -14.26
C ASP A 84 -2.34 -9.04 -14.54
N ILE A 85 -1.71 -9.57 -13.50
CA ILE A 85 -0.39 -10.21 -13.58
C ILE A 85 -0.37 -11.40 -14.56
N ALA A 86 -1.51 -12.07 -14.77
CA ALA A 86 -1.62 -13.15 -15.74
C ALA A 86 -1.47 -12.66 -17.20
N THR A 87 -1.72 -11.37 -17.44
CA THR A 87 -1.64 -10.73 -18.76
C THR A 87 -0.32 -9.99 -18.99
N MET A 88 0.52 -9.85 -17.95
CA MET A 88 1.81 -9.16 -18.05
C MET A 88 2.86 -10.03 -18.75
N PRO A 89 3.68 -9.46 -19.66
CA PRO A 89 4.88 -10.11 -20.18
C PRO A 89 5.83 -10.53 -19.06
N ASP A 90 6.58 -11.62 -19.26
CA ASP A 90 7.49 -12.15 -18.24
C ASP A 90 8.60 -11.15 -17.85
N GLU A 91 9.01 -10.28 -18.78
CA GLU A 91 10.02 -9.25 -18.51
C GLU A 91 9.52 -8.12 -17.58
N GLU A 92 8.21 -7.93 -17.48
CA GLU A 92 7.58 -6.88 -16.66
C GLU A 92 7.19 -7.37 -15.25
N ARG A 93 7.26 -8.69 -15.01
CA ARG A 93 7.01 -9.27 -13.70
C ARG A 93 8.15 -8.90 -12.74
N MET A 94 7.85 -8.88 -11.43
CA MET A 94 8.88 -8.63 -10.42
C MET A 94 10.06 -9.58 -10.63
N ALA A 95 11.28 -9.07 -10.45
CA ALA A 95 12.49 -9.85 -10.59
C ALA A 95 12.40 -11.17 -9.79
N THR A 96 12.66 -12.28 -10.46
CA THR A 96 12.80 -13.58 -9.81
C THR A 96 13.95 -13.50 -8.80
N ARG A 97 13.66 -13.65 -7.51
CA ARG A 97 14.69 -13.74 -6.48
C ARG A 97 15.17 -15.20 -6.36
N GLY A 98 16.43 -15.45 -6.72
CA GLY A 98 17.12 -16.73 -6.48
C GLY A 98 17.41 -17.57 -7.75
N TRP A 99 18.46 -18.40 -7.63
CA TRP A 99 19.20 -19.26 -8.58
C TRP A 99 18.34 -20.10 -9.53
#